data_AF-A0A0L0V4W8-F1
#
_entry.id   AF-A0A0L0V4W8-F1
#
_cell.length_a   1.000
_cell.length_b   1.000
_cell.length_c   1.000
_cell.angle_alpha   90.00
_cell.angle_beta   90.00
_cell.angle_gamma   90.00
#
_symmetry.space_group_name_H-M   'P 1'
#
loop_
_entity.id
_entity.type
_entity.pdbx_description
1 polymer ?
#
loop_
_entity_poly.entity_id
_entity_poly.type
_entity_poly.pdbx_seq_one_letter_code
_entity_poly.pdbx_strand_id
1 'polypeptide(L)'
;MLLRELISILDAHDVNIMLTITVQDFAKFLCVAAGMAMRSEKSLRLTTLRRPIRYLAASLSPPIHQYLEVFWDASFNILKDCYINAQHHVKTHGIMTELDDGRLPIRIVDQSLFPPVEHCTKCSRTMRSSSLFGYLYDVDGCHTIEHFSLYCQPCLTNYYVSYSIYNKQRMFYTSSQGRDPKVFQVHTHYFMTHRLAHHFKMSQMLQQCSVFSIINLYNSTFMGARAPPLFTPLQSFFPQLSVEVCKDEMDIDTLIYNYSLRSQVLVVPAAGLDRVRYNEAKKQCSSWIAAEGTAHKNHSCGLCTCITYSEDNGSHSVVRAVVTDGLTIGHWRCSASASQLEMLAKEFSHPAPDGPCWRTLYTVRNQYCSFHQPFLEGICQAQPCTQPALENQKTCGLQSHLDAAKTFATRVNSNFQLHSMLNRPGSHLNLDLSVHLEDESGEVEDWESLQQADELDRAEESIRSGEERPSKKPTLARARTHNDQLAVAPCGVILARQTMFNSESPSAVKVTLSCV
;
A
#
# COMPACT_ATOMS: atom_id res chain seq x y z
N MET A 1 -47.84 -1.67 3.49
CA MET A 1 -48.91 -1.57 4.52
C MET A 1 -49.20 -0.10 4.77
N LEU A 2 -50.46 0.32 4.68
CA LEU A 2 -50.84 1.65 5.16
C LEU A 2 -50.65 1.62 6.68
N LEU A 3 -49.93 2.60 7.24
CA LEU A 3 -49.71 2.74 8.69
C LEU A 3 -50.99 2.51 9.54
N ARG A 4 -52.16 2.81 8.96
CA ARG A 4 -53.50 2.54 9.51
C ARG A 4 -53.81 1.07 9.78
N GLU A 5 -53.44 0.14 8.90
CA GLU A 5 -53.70 -1.29 9.09
C GLU A 5 -52.89 -1.85 10.26
N LEU A 6 -51.65 -1.38 10.40
CA LEU A 6 -50.76 -1.75 11.49
C LEU A 6 -51.28 -1.25 12.83
N ILE A 7 -51.66 0.04 12.87
CA ILE A 7 -52.26 0.65 14.05
C ILE A 7 -53.55 -0.08 14.42
N SER A 8 -54.37 -0.47 13.45
CA SER A 8 -55.59 -1.25 13.70
C SER A 8 -55.31 -2.65 14.27
N ILE A 9 -54.22 -3.31 13.85
CA ILE A 9 -53.81 -4.63 14.40
C ILE A 9 -53.28 -4.47 15.84
N LEU A 10 -52.51 -3.42 16.10
CA LEU A 10 -51.98 -3.13 17.44
C LEU A 10 -53.09 -2.74 18.42
N ASP A 11 -54.03 -1.91 17.99
CA ASP A 11 -55.19 -1.46 18.78
C ASP A 11 -56.18 -2.63 19.07
N ALA A 12 -56.30 -3.57 18.14
CA ALA A 12 -57.07 -4.80 18.33
C ALA A 12 -56.42 -5.81 19.31
N HIS A 13 -55.13 -5.67 19.60
CA HIS A 13 -54.41 -6.53 20.54
C HIS A 13 -54.33 -5.94 21.96
N ASP A 14 -54.04 -4.64 22.10
CA ASP A 14 -54.12 -3.93 23.38
C ASP A 14 -54.20 -2.41 23.15
N VAL A 15 -55.33 -1.82 23.53
CA VAL A 15 -55.64 -0.38 23.41
C VAL A 15 -54.61 0.51 24.14
N ASN A 16 -53.88 -0.04 25.12
CA ASN A 16 -52.87 0.70 25.88
C ASN A 16 -51.48 0.71 25.24
N ILE A 17 -51.25 -0.08 24.17
CA ILE A 17 -49.97 -0.08 23.44
C ILE A 17 -49.65 1.32 22.93
N MET A 18 -50.65 2.01 22.38
CA MET A 18 -50.50 3.36 21.83
C MET A 18 -50.33 4.44 22.91
N LEU A 19 -50.64 4.14 24.18
CA LEU A 19 -50.41 5.02 25.32
C LEU A 19 -49.02 4.85 25.94
N THR A 20 -48.37 3.70 25.70
CA THR A 20 -47.13 3.29 26.38
C THR A 20 -45.93 3.26 25.44
N ILE A 21 -46.13 3.02 24.14
CA ILE A 21 -45.05 2.86 23.15
C ILE A 21 -45.03 4.01 22.16
N THR A 22 -43.82 4.50 21.86
CA THR A 22 -43.63 5.56 20.87
C THR A 22 -43.51 5.02 19.44
N VAL A 23 -43.79 5.86 18.44
CA VAL A 23 -43.52 5.55 17.02
C VAL A 23 -42.04 5.21 16.80
N GLN A 24 -41.13 5.84 17.55
CA GLN A 24 -39.70 5.59 17.48
C GLN A 24 -39.34 4.16 17.93
N ASP A 25 -39.93 3.70 19.02
CA ASP A 25 -39.74 2.34 19.55
C ASP A 25 -40.21 1.28 18.56
N PHE A 26 -41.36 1.52 17.93
CA PHE A 26 -41.89 0.65 16.90
C PHE A 26 -41.03 0.64 15.63
N ALA A 27 -40.54 1.82 15.18
CA ALA A 27 -39.61 1.90 14.05
C ALA A 27 -38.30 1.14 14.33
N LYS A 28 -37.73 1.27 15.53
CA LYS A 28 -36.55 0.51 15.96
C LYS A 28 -36.81 -1.00 15.91
N PHE A 29 -37.96 -1.45 16.42
CA PHE A 29 -38.37 -2.84 16.35
C PHE A 29 -38.38 -3.34 14.90
N LEU A 30 -39.07 -2.63 13.99
CA LEU A 30 -39.14 -3.03 12.58
C LEU A 30 -37.76 -3.09 11.93
N CYS A 31 -36.88 -2.11 12.17
CA CYS A 31 -35.52 -2.13 11.62
C CYS A 31 -34.72 -3.37 12.06
N VAL A 32 -34.76 -3.70 13.35
CA VAL A 32 -34.05 -4.87 13.90
C VAL A 32 -34.69 -6.17 13.43
N ALA A 33 -36.02 -6.30 13.49
CA ALA A 33 -36.76 -7.49 13.11
C ALA A 33 -36.65 -7.79 11.61
N ALA A 34 -36.77 -6.77 10.75
CA ALA A 34 -36.61 -6.90 9.30
C ALA A 34 -35.19 -7.33 8.92
N GLY A 35 -34.17 -6.66 9.48
CA GLY A 35 -32.76 -6.99 9.24
C GLY A 35 -32.41 -8.41 9.66
N MET A 36 -32.91 -8.84 10.82
CA MET A 36 -32.70 -10.20 11.30
C MET A 36 -33.48 -11.22 10.47
N ALA A 37 -34.75 -10.96 10.13
CA ALA A 37 -35.58 -11.87 9.32
C ALA A 37 -34.95 -12.13 7.96
N MET A 38 -34.45 -11.10 7.28
CA MET A 38 -33.75 -11.23 6.00
C MET A 38 -32.45 -12.03 6.10
N ARG A 39 -31.67 -11.86 7.17
CA ARG A 39 -30.39 -12.57 7.36
C ARG A 39 -30.56 -14.02 7.79
N SER A 40 -31.68 -14.34 8.44
CA SER A 40 -31.93 -15.65 9.07
C SER A 40 -33.01 -16.48 8.40
N GLU A 41 -33.59 -16.00 7.30
CA GLU A 41 -34.76 -16.57 6.64
C GLU A 41 -34.65 -18.09 6.45
N LYS A 42 -33.50 -18.56 5.96
CA LYS A 42 -33.27 -19.98 5.69
C LYS A 42 -32.74 -20.77 6.91
N SER A 43 -32.11 -20.12 7.87
CA SER A 43 -31.43 -20.77 8.99
C SER A 43 -32.35 -20.99 10.19
N LEU A 44 -33.15 -19.99 10.56
CA LEU A 44 -34.01 -20.04 11.75
C LEU A 44 -35.45 -20.51 11.45
N ARG A 45 -35.85 -20.55 10.16
CA ARG A 45 -37.21 -20.91 9.71
C ARG A 45 -38.28 -20.15 10.50
N LEU A 46 -38.13 -18.85 10.55
CA LEU A 46 -38.98 -17.95 11.32
C LEU A 46 -40.43 -18.03 10.83
N THR A 47 -41.37 -17.96 11.77
CA THR A 47 -42.81 -17.90 11.52
C THR A 47 -43.44 -16.92 12.51
N THR A 48 -44.74 -16.64 12.38
CA THR A 48 -45.48 -15.92 13.43
C THR A 48 -45.30 -16.58 14.80
N LEU A 49 -45.28 -17.91 14.88
CA LEU A 49 -45.11 -18.64 16.15
C LEU A 49 -43.64 -18.87 16.56
N ARG A 50 -42.71 -18.89 15.60
CA ARG A 50 -41.27 -19.11 15.87
C ARG A 50 -40.54 -17.78 15.91
N ARG A 51 -40.54 -17.18 17.11
CA ARG A 51 -40.12 -15.80 17.37
C ARG A 51 -38.75 -15.76 18.09
N PRO A 52 -37.81 -14.91 17.66
CA PRO A 52 -36.50 -14.76 18.30
C PRO A 52 -36.55 -13.71 19.43
N ILE A 53 -37.48 -13.86 20.38
CA ILE A 53 -37.76 -12.84 21.42
C ILE A 53 -36.52 -12.48 22.24
N ARG A 54 -35.66 -13.45 22.58
CA ARG A 54 -34.42 -13.18 23.33
C ARG A 54 -33.47 -12.24 22.59
N TYR A 55 -33.35 -12.40 21.27
CA TYR A 55 -32.50 -11.52 20.45
C TYR A 55 -33.10 -10.12 20.35
N LEU A 56 -34.42 -10.03 20.14
CA LEU A 56 -35.13 -8.77 20.05
C LEU A 56 -35.06 -7.98 21.38
N ALA A 57 -35.27 -8.66 22.52
CA ALA A 57 -35.14 -8.05 23.84
C ALA A 57 -33.72 -7.56 24.13
N ALA A 58 -32.68 -8.28 23.68
CA ALA A 58 -31.30 -7.85 23.82
C ALA A 58 -30.93 -6.65 22.94
N SER A 59 -31.67 -6.43 21.83
CA SER A 59 -31.35 -5.41 20.82
C SER A 59 -32.19 -4.13 20.96
N LEU A 60 -33.23 -4.14 21.80
CA LEU A 60 -34.25 -3.09 21.86
C LEU A 60 -34.47 -2.61 23.30
N SER A 61 -35.05 -1.42 23.45
CA SER A 61 -35.25 -0.75 24.73
C SER A 61 -36.25 -1.51 25.65
N PRO A 62 -36.05 -1.51 26.98
CA PRO A 62 -36.93 -2.23 27.92
C PRO A 62 -38.44 -1.96 27.82
N PRO A 63 -38.93 -0.73 27.54
CA PRO A 63 -40.36 -0.45 27.46
C PRO A 63 -41.12 -1.30 26.44
N ILE A 64 -40.44 -1.75 25.39
CA ILE A 64 -41.07 -2.51 24.31
C ILE A 64 -41.13 -4.01 24.58
N HIS A 65 -40.41 -4.50 25.59
CA HIS A 65 -40.16 -5.93 25.81
C HIS A 65 -41.45 -6.72 26.00
N GLN A 66 -42.43 -6.15 26.72
CA GLN A 66 -43.73 -6.77 26.97
C GLN A 66 -44.60 -6.90 25.71
N TYR A 67 -44.26 -6.18 24.62
CA TYR A 67 -45.02 -6.15 23.37
C TYR A 67 -44.29 -6.81 22.19
N LEU A 68 -43.08 -7.38 22.41
CA LEU A 68 -42.28 -7.97 21.32
C LEU A 68 -43.02 -9.08 20.57
N GLU A 69 -43.81 -9.88 21.27
CA GLU A 69 -44.60 -10.95 20.67
C GLU A 69 -45.71 -10.40 19.78
N VAL A 70 -46.43 -9.39 20.28
CA VAL A 70 -47.50 -8.69 19.59
C VAL A 70 -46.96 -7.99 18.34
N PHE A 71 -45.83 -7.29 18.47
CA PHE A 71 -45.18 -6.60 17.36
C PHE A 71 -44.68 -7.57 16.31
N TRP A 72 -44.14 -8.72 16.72
CA TRP A 72 -43.71 -9.76 15.81
C TRP A 72 -44.87 -10.29 14.99
N ASP A 73 -45.95 -10.73 15.65
CA ASP A 73 -47.12 -11.30 14.97
C ASP A 73 -47.76 -10.30 14.01
N ALA A 74 -47.93 -9.05 14.45
CA ALA A 74 -48.57 -7.98 13.69
C ALA A 74 -47.77 -7.57 12.45
N SER A 75 -46.43 -7.65 12.50
CA SER A 75 -45.55 -7.17 11.44
C SER A 75 -44.89 -8.28 10.62
N PHE A 76 -44.98 -9.55 11.02
CA PHE A 76 -44.22 -10.66 10.42
C PHE A 76 -44.30 -10.69 8.88
N ASN A 77 -45.52 -10.52 8.34
CA ASN A 77 -45.78 -10.59 6.91
C ASN A 77 -45.19 -9.41 6.11
N ILE A 78 -44.87 -8.29 6.77
CA ILE A 78 -44.28 -7.09 6.15
C ILE A 78 -42.80 -6.90 6.46
N LEU A 79 -42.20 -7.73 7.32
CA LEU A 79 -40.79 -7.56 7.72
C LEU A 79 -39.84 -7.53 6.53
N LYS A 80 -40.12 -8.30 5.46
CA LYS A 80 -39.31 -8.29 4.24
C LYS A 80 -39.39 -6.97 3.50
N ASP A 81 -40.58 -6.40 3.39
CA ASP A 81 -40.82 -5.12 2.72
C ASP A 81 -40.28 -3.94 3.52
N CYS A 82 -40.15 -4.09 4.85
CA CYS A 82 -39.52 -3.11 5.73
C CYS A 82 -37.99 -3.16 5.71
N TYR A 83 -37.37 -4.16 5.08
CA TYR A 83 -35.92 -4.26 5.03
C TYR A 83 -35.33 -3.24 4.06
N ILE A 84 -34.62 -2.26 4.61
CA ILE A 84 -33.89 -1.25 3.85
C ILE A 84 -32.40 -1.55 3.94
N ASN A 85 -31.78 -1.89 2.81
CA ASN A 85 -30.33 -1.99 2.71
C ASN A 85 -29.75 -0.60 2.38
N ALA A 86 -29.61 0.25 3.40
CA ALA A 86 -29.18 1.64 3.22
C ALA A 86 -27.86 1.76 2.44
N GLN A 87 -26.88 0.89 2.71
CA GLN A 87 -25.59 0.88 2.01
C GLN A 87 -25.78 0.57 0.52
N HIS A 88 -26.67 -0.37 0.16
CA HIS A 88 -26.98 -0.63 -1.24
C HIS A 88 -27.66 0.57 -1.91
N HIS A 89 -28.59 1.24 -1.23
CA HIS A 89 -29.25 2.43 -1.77
C HIS A 89 -28.28 3.58 -2.01
N VAL A 90 -27.33 3.84 -1.10
CA VAL A 90 -26.28 4.86 -1.30
C VAL A 90 -25.39 4.49 -2.49
N LYS A 91 -24.97 3.22 -2.60
CA LYS A 91 -24.15 2.78 -3.75
C LYS A 91 -24.87 2.89 -5.09
N THR A 92 -26.17 2.62 -5.14
CA THR A 92 -26.94 2.60 -6.40
C THR A 92 -27.52 3.96 -6.78
N HIS A 93 -27.86 4.80 -5.78
CA HIS A 93 -28.59 6.05 -6.01
C HIS A 93 -27.93 7.27 -5.36
N GLY A 94 -26.83 7.12 -4.63
CA GLY A 94 -26.17 8.22 -3.94
C GLY A 94 -25.48 9.19 -4.90
N ILE A 95 -24.94 8.69 -6.00
CA ILE A 95 -24.31 9.51 -7.04
C ILE A 95 -25.20 9.51 -8.28
N MET A 96 -26.13 10.46 -8.34
CA MET A 96 -27.04 10.63 -9.47
C MET A 96 -26.41 11.52 -10.56
N THR A 97 -26.73 11.26 -11.82
CA THR A 97 -26.42 12.17 -12.94
C THR A 97 -27.21 13.47 -12.79
N GLU A 98 -26.72 14.55 -13.41
CA GLU A 98 -27.47 15.81 -13.49
C GLU A 98 -28.87 15.54 -14.04
N LEU A 99 -29.88 16.12 -13.40
CA LEU A 99 -31.25 16.09 -13.89
C LEU A 99 -31.36 17.07 -15.06
N ASP A 100 -32.19 16.75 -16.06
CA ASP A 100 -32.45 17.60 -17.23
C ASP A 100 -33.03 18.99 -16.87
N ASP A 101 -33.35 19.23 -15.59
CA ASP A 101 -33.90 20.48 -15.05
C ASP A 101 -32.84 21.49 -14.57
N GLY A 102 -31.54 21.18 -14.74
CA GLY A 102 -30.43 22.07 -14.40
C GLY A 102 -30.16 22.22 -12.90
N ARG A 103 -30.79 21.40 -12.04
CA ARG A 103 -30.44 21.34 -10.61
C ARG A 103 -29.18 20.51 -10.42
N LEU A 104 -28.25 21.02 -9.62
CA LEU A 104 -27.06 20.27 -9.23
C LEU A 104 -27.49 18.97 -8.51
N PRO A 105 -26.99 17.80 -8.95
CA PRO A 105 -27.33 16.53 -8.33
C PRO A 105 -26.80 16.51 -6.90
N ILE A 106 -27.67 16.18 -5.94
CA ILE A 106 -27.23 15.89 -4.58
C ILE A 106 -26.44 14.59 -4.63
N ARG A 107 -25.18 14.64 -4.20
CA ARG A 107 -24.29 13.48 -4.13
C ARG A 107 -24.20 13.01 -2.69
N ILE A 108 -24.76 11.84 -2.41
CA ILE A 108 -24.63 11.14 -1.13
C ILE A 108 -23.55 10.09 -1.31
N VAL A 109 -22.44 10.29 -0.61
CA VAL A 109 -21.31 9.35 -0.56
C VAL A 109 -21.48 8.36 0.59
N ASP A 110 -20.76 7.24 0.54
CA ASP A 110 -20.77 6.25 1.62
C ASP A 110 -20.14 6.82 2.91
N GLN A 111 -19.11 7.68 2.79
CA GLN A 111 -18.44 8.26 3.95
C GLN A 111 -17.85 9.65 3.65
N SER A 112 -17.99 10.58 4.60
CA SER A 112 -17.29 11.88 4.58
C SER A 112 -16.07 11.85 5.50
N LEU A 113 -14.92 12.35 5.04
CA LEU A 113 -13.64 12.34 5.76
C LEU A 113 -13.15 13.77 6.02
N PHE A 114 -12.74 14.05 7.25
CA PHE A 114 -12.30 15.39 7.67
C PHE A 114 -10.89 15.34 8.26
N PRO A 115 -10.09 16.42 8.11
CA PRO A 115 -8.89 16.59 8.90
C PRO A 115 -9.23 16.57 10.41
N PRO A 116 -8.33 16.09 11.28
CA PRO A 116 -8.60 15.97 12.72
C PRO A 116 -8.51 17.31 13.47
N VAL A 117 -8.68 18.43 12.76
CA VAL A 117 -8.53 19.79 13.29
C VAL A 117 -9.67 20.67 12.82
N GLU A 118 -10.26 21.44 13.72
CA GLU A 118 -11.30 22.42 13.39
C GLU A 118 -10.73 23.84 13.22
N HIS A 119 -9.62 24.12 13.92
CA HIS A 119 -8.92 25.40 13.91
C HIS A 119 -7.44 25.17 13.59
N CYS A 120 -6.79 26.18 13.01
CA CYS A 120 -5.37 26.06 12.72
C CYS A 120 -4.56 25.82 14.00
N THR A 121 -3.82 24.72 14.06
CA THR A 121 -2.99 24.35 15.22
C THR A 121 -1.83 25.31 15.48
N LYS A 122 -1.46 26.14 14.50
CA LYS A 122 -0.35 27.12 14.60
C LYS A 122 -0.80 28.52 15.01
N CYS A 123 -1.97 28.97 14.57
CA CYS A 123 -2.42 30.35 14.81
C CYS A 123 -3.86 30.47 15.34
N SER A 124 -4.54 29.34 15.57
CA SER A 124 -5.90 29.26 16.12
C SER A 124 -6.96 30.02 15.34
N ARG A 125 -6.71 30.30 14.05
CA ARG A 125 -7.65 30.98 13.15
C ARG A 125 -8.56 29.97 12.43
N THR A 126 -9.72 30.47 12.02
CA THR A 126 -10.62 29.79 11.09
C THR A 126 -9.94 29.56 9.75
N MET A 127 -10.21 28.42 9.14
CA MET A 127 -9.61 27.98 7.88
C MET A 127 -10.66 27.94 6.78
N ARG A 128 -10.22 28.06 5.53
CA ARG A 128 -11.10 27.83 4.37
C ARG A 128 -11.19 26.33 4.13
N SER A 129 -12.40 25.83 3.92
CA SER A 129 -12.62 24.42 3.58
C SER A 129 -12.81 24.27 2.08
N SER A 130 -12.25 23.21 1.52
CA SER A 130 -12.61 22.65 0.21
C SER A 130 -12.91 21.16 0.38
N SER A 131 -13.63 20.58 -0.59
CA SER A 131 -13.87 19.14 -0.64
C SER A 131 -13.61 18.58 -2.03
N LEU A 132 -13.22 17.31 -2.07
CA LEU A 132 -13.06 16.52 -3.28
C LEU A 132 -13.72 15.15 -3.09
N PHE A 133 -14.11 14.54 -4.21
CA PHE A 133 -14.64 13.18 -4.22
C PHE A 133 -13.53 12.16 -4.43
N GLY A 134 -13.72 10.95 -3.93
CA GLY A 134 -12.74 9.88 -4.09
C GLY A 134 -13.30 8.51 -3.77
N TYR A 135 -12.40 7.55 -3.63
CA TYR A 135 -12.70 6.16 -3.34
C TYR A 135 -11.93 5.67 -2.11
N LEU A 136 -12.64 4.98 -1.21
CA LEU A 136 -12.07 4.28 -0.06
C LEU A 136 -12.09 2.77 -0.33
N TYR A 137 -10.91 2.17 -0.36
CA TYR A 137 -10.73 0.73 -0.48
C TYR A 137 -10.75 0.06 0.89
N ASP A 138 -11.51 -1.03 1.00
CA ASP A 138 -11.63 -1.80 2.23
C ASP A 138 -11.83 -3.30 1.95
N VAL A 139 -11.74 -4.14 2.99
CA VAL A 139 -11.92 -5.60 2.89
C VAL A 139 -13.31 -6.02 2.40
N ASP A 140 -14.31 -5.13 2.48
CA ASP A 140 -15.67 -5.35 1.98
C ASP A 140 -15.95 -4.65 0.64
N GLY A 141 -14.90 -4.06 0.04
CA GLY A 141 -14.93 -3.49 -1.31
C GLY A 141 -14.62 -2.01 -1.33
N CYS A 142 -14.91 -1.40 -2.48
CA CYS A 142 -14.69 0.03 -2.72
C CYS A 142 -15.95 0.83 -2.34
N HIS A 143 -15.74 1.98 -1.73
CA HIS A 143 -16.80 2.88 -1.25
C HIS A 143 -16.55 4.30 -1.76
N THR A 144 -17.62 5.02 -2.07
CA THR A 144 -17.57 6.42 -2.48
C THR A 144 -17.33 7.30 -1.27
N ILE A 145 -16.44 8.30 -1.39
CA ILE A 145 -16.17 9.24 -0.31
C ILE A 145 -16.15 10.68 -0.79
N GLU A 146 -16.41 11.58 0.15
CA GLU A 146 -16.11 13.00 0.05
C GLU A 146 -15.11 13.33 1.15
N HIS A 147 -13.97 13.93 0.81
CA HIS A 147 -12.97 14.30 1.80
C HIS A 147 -12.72 15.80 1.77
N PHE A 148 -12.47 16.36 2.94
CA PHE A 148 -12.30 17.78 3.15
C PHE A 148 -10.82 18.10 3.39
N SER A 149 -10.39 19.26 2.91
CA SER A 149 -9.12 19.88 3.28
C SER A 149 -9.34 21.29 3.79
N LEU A 150 -8.47 21.72 4.70
CA LEU A 150 -8.56 23.01 5.36
C LEU A 150 -7.29 23.82 5.09
N TYR A 151 -7.46 25.03 4.56
CA TYR A 151 -6.37 25.94 4.28
C TYR A 151 -6.37 27.12 5.25
N CYS A 152 -5.24 27.31 5.93
CA CYS A 152 -5.00 28.45 6.80
C CYS A 152 -4.24 29.56 6.04
N GLN A 153 -4.96 30.59 5.61
CA GLN A 153 -4.41 31.72 4.85
C GLN A 153 -3.29 32.49 5.61
N PRO A 154 -3.36 32.74 6.94
CA PRO A 154 -2.31 33.45 7.66
C PRO A 154 -0.95 32.74 7.73
N CYS A 155 -0.94 31.43 7.95
CA CYS A 155 0.30 30.66 8.12
C CYS A 155 0.58 29.68 6.97
N LEU A 156 -0.19 29.77 5.88
CA LEU A 156 -0.05 29.01 4.65
C LEU A 156 0.03 27.49 4.89
N THR A 157 -0.75 26.99 5.84
CA THR A 157 -0.77 25.57 6.20
C THR A 157 -2.01 24.91 5.63
N ASN A 158 -1.83 23.80 4.92
CA ASN A 158 -2.91 22.94 4.47
C ASN A 158 -3.06 21.77 5.43
N TYR A 159 -4.29 21.41 5.76
CA TYR A 159 -4.62 20.23 6.57
C TYR A 159 -5.47 19.31 5.72
N TYR A 160 -4.95 18.11 5.47
CA TYR A 160 -5.65 17.01 4.81
C TYR A 160 -6.10 16.00 5.85
N VAL A 161 -6.74 14.91 5.42
CA VAL A 161 -7.29 13.88 6.30
C VAL A 161 -6.18 13.17 7.10
N SER A 162 -5.07 12.81 6.46
CA SER A 162 -4.01 12.03 7.10
C SER A 162 -2.74 12.81 7.45
N TYR A 163 -2.57 14.00 6.89
CA TYR A 163 -1.37 14.82 7.08
C TYR A 163 -1.68 16.31 6.96
N SER A 164 -0.73 17.13 7.37
CA SER A 164 -0.71 18.57 7.11
C SER A 164 0.51 18.93 6.27
N ILE A 165 0.39 19.98 5.45
CA ILE A 165 1.50 20.53 4.68
C ILE A 165 1.86 21.90 5.26
N TYR A 166 3.11 22.02 5.69
CA TYR A 166 3.70 23.27 6.16
C TYR A 166 5.15 23.35 5.71
N ASN A 167 5.58 24.52 5.25
CA ASN A 167 6.95 24.77 4.82
C ASN A 167 7.49 23.71 3.83
N LYS A 168 6.67 23.38 2.81
CA LYS A 168 6.97 22.37 1.78
C LYS A 168 7.23 20.96 2.33
N GLN A 169 6.77 20.66 3.55
CA GLN A 169 6.85 19.34 4.16
C GLN A 169 5.46 18.82 4.49
N ARG A 170 5.21 17.56 4.15
CA ARG A 170 4.03 16.78 4.50
C ARG A 170 4.31 16.04 5.82
N MET A 171 3.56 16.39 6.86
CA MET A 171 3.66 15.83 8.20
C MET A 171 2.42 15.01 8.52
N PHE A 172 2.56 13.70 8.69
CA PHE A 172 1.44 12.81 9.03
C PHE A 172 1.02 12.97 10.49
N TYR A 173 -0.29 12.90 10.75
CA TYR A 173 -0.78 13.02 12.12
C TYR A 173 -0.39 11.82 12.98
N THR A 174 -0.12 12.07 14.24
CA THR A 174 0.02 11.05 15.28
C THR A 174 -1.33 10.69 15.88
N SER A 175 -1.40 9.60 16.63
CA SER A 175 -2.62 9.21 17.38
C SER A 175 -3.06 10.31 18.36
N SER A 176 -2.12 11.03 18.99
CA SER A 176 -2.44 12.15 19.89
C SER A 176 -2.94 13.40 19.15
N GLN A 177 -2.66 13.52 17.85
CA GLN A 177 -3.18 14.58 16.98
C GLN A 177 -4.50 14.20 16.30
N GLY A 178 -5.13 13.09 16.71
CA GLY A 178 -6.41 12.66 16.19
C GLY A 178 -6.34 11.92 14.84
N ARG A 179 -5.19 11.34 14.46
CA ARG A 179 -5.10 10.47 13.27
C ARG A 179 -6.22 9.43 13.30
N ASP A 180 -6.96 9.31 12.19
CA ASP A 180 -7.99 8.28 12.05
C ASP A 180 -7.34 6.87 12.19
N PRO A 181 -7.83 6.02 13.10
CA PRO A 181 -7.26 4.70 13.34
C PRO A 181 -7.70 3.65 12.31
N LYS A 182 -8.62 3.98 11.42
CA LYS A 182 -9.21 3.07 10.43
C LYS A 182 -8.74 3.36 9.03
N VAL A 183 -8.61 4.63 8.64
CA VAL A 183 -8.32 5.03 7.26
C VAL A 183 -7.11 5.94 7.14
N PHE A 184 -6.46 5.88 5.99
CA PHE A 184 -5.43 6.84 5.60
C PHE A 184 -5.53 7.19 4.12
N GLN A 185 -5.06 8.39 3.80
CA GLN A 185 -4.98 8.92 2.45
C GLN A 185 -3.73 8.36 1.75
N VAL A 186 -3.95 7.77 0.57
CA VAL A 186 -2.89 7.23 -0.29
C VAL A 186 -2.47 8.31 -1.29
N HIS A 187 -3.41 8.71 -2.16
CA HIS A 187 -3.27 9.81 -3.12
C HIS A 187 -4.41 10.83 -2.95
N THR A 188 -4.52 11.81 -3.84
CA THR A 188 -5.56 12.85 -3.82
C THR A 188 -6.97 12.26 -3.73
N HIS A 189 -7.31 11.29 -4.59
CA HIS A 189 -8.66 10.71 -4.69
C HIS A 189 -8.79 9.31 -4.08
N TYR A 190 -7.75 8.76 -3.49
CA TYR A 190 -7.72 7.36 -3.04
C TYR A 190 -7.30 7.22 -1.59
N PHE A 191 -8.11 6.46 -0.86
CA PHE A 191 -7.95 6.17 0.55
C PHE A 191 -8.00 4.67 0.76
N MET A 192 -7.36 4.19 1.81
CA MET A 192 -7.44 2.78 2.18
C MET A 192 -7.62 2.62 3.68
N THR A 193 -8.29 1.54 4.07
CA THR A 193 -8.30 1.12 5.45
C THR A 193 -6.99 0.44 5.87
N HIS A 194 -6.55 0.68 7.09
CA HIS A 194 -5.40 -0.04 7.69
C HIS A 194 -5.60 -1.56 7.68
N ARG A 195 -6.86 -2.03 7.78
CA ARG A 195 -7.19 -3.47 7.73
C ARG A 195 -7.01 -4.08 6.34
N LEU A 196 -7.34 -3.37 5.26
CA LEU A 196 -7.11 -3.85 3.91
C LEU A 196 -5.61 -3.86 3.60
N ALA A 197 -4.90 -2.80 3.98
CA ALA A 197 -3.44 -2.75 3.79
C ALA A 197 -2.71 -3.87 4.55
N HIS A 198 -3.15 -4.15 5.79
CA HIS A 198 -2.66 -5.31 6.53
C HIS A 198 -2.99 -6.63 5.82
N HIS A 199 -4.22 -6.78 5.29
CA HIS A 199 -4.61 -7.97 4.54
C HIS A 199 -3.72 -8.18 3.31
N PHE A 200 -3.46 -7.14 2.50
CA PHE A 200 -2.58 -7.24 1.34
C PHE A 200 -1.15 -7.60 1.70
N LYS A 201 -0.59 -7.00 2.76
CA LYS A 201 0.72 -7.38 3.30
C LYS A 201 0.76 -8.84 3.73
N MET A 202 -0.27 -9.32 4.42
CA MET A 202 -0.35 -10.73 4.83
C MET A 202 -0.51 -11.67 3.62
N SER A 203 -1.27 -11.29 2.60
CA SER A 203 -1.39 -12.07 1.37
C SER A 203 -0.05 -12.15 0.62
N GLN A 204 0.71 -11.06 0.58
CA GLN A 204 2.05 -11.08 -0.01
C GLN A 204 3.01 -11.96 0.81
N MET A 205 2.94 -11.92 2.15
CA MET A 205 3.87 -12.65 3.02
C MET A 205 3.53 -14.12 3.20
N LEU A 206 2.26 -14.46 3.45
CA LEU A 206 1.82 -15.81 3.80
C LEU A 206 1.39 -16.62 2.59
N GLN A 207 0.75 -15.96 1.60
CA GLN A 207 0.25 -16.62 0.40
C GLN A 207 1.20 -16.45 -0.79
N GLN A 208 2.31 -15.72 -0.61
CA GLN A 208 3.29 -15.40 -1.65
C GLN A 208 2.64 -14.78 -2.91
N CYS A 209 1.53 -14.05 -2.71
CA CYS A 209 0.82 -13.42 -3.80
C CYS A 209 1.58 -12.18 -4.29
N SER A 210 1.74 -12.08 -5.61
CA SER A 210 2.23 -10.85 -6.22
C SER A 210 1.21 -9.72 -6.04
N VAL A 211 1.68 -8.46 -6.01
CA VAL A 211 0.78 -7.28 -6.00
C VAL A 211 -0.23 -7.33 -7.15
N PHE A 212 0.21 -7.78 -8.32
CA PHE A 212 -0.65 -8.00 -9.49
C PHE A 212 -1.78 -9.01 -9.20
N SER A 213 -1.46 -10.13 -8.56
CA SER A 213 -2.46 -11.14 -8.18
C SER A 213 -3.45 -10.59 -7.15
N ILE A 214 -2.95 -9.86 -6.16
CA ILE A 214 -3.77 -9.23 -5.10
C ILE A 214 -4.80 -8.28 -5.72
N ILE A 215 -4.37 -7.41 -6.63
CA ILE A 215 -5.24 -6.41 -7.26
C ILE A 215 -6.26 -7.06 -8.19
N ASN A 216 -5.84 -8.04 -8.99
CA ASN A 216 -6.78 -8.75 -9.85
C ASN A 216 -7.83 -9.51 -9.03
N LEU A 217 -7.43 -10.12 -7.92
CA LEU A 217 -8.37 -10.76 -7.00
C LEU A 217 -9.33 -9.72 -6.40
N TYR A 218 -8.82 -8.59 -5.90
CA TYR A 218 -9.64 -7.52 -5.35
C TYR A 218 -10.64 -6.98 -6.38
N ASN A 219 -10.16 -6.61 -7.56
CA ASN A 219 -10.99 -6.04 -8.62
C ASN A 219 -11.99 -7.09 -9.17
N SER A 220 -11.59 -8.34 -9.38
CA SER A 220 -12.55 -9.39 -9.80
C SER A 220 -13.63 -9.66 -8.74
N THR A 221 -13.31 -9.44 -7.47
CA THR A 221 -14.28 -9.63 -6.36
C THR A 221 -15.27 -8.47 -6.27
N PHE A 222 -14.80 -7.23 -6.47
CA PHE A 222 -15.58 -6.03 -6.15
C PHE A 222 -15.96 -5.16 -7.36
N MET A 223 -15.20 -5.21 -8.45
CA MET A 223 -15.43 -4.44 -9.68
C MET A 223 -16.22 -5.28 -10.69
N GLY A 224 -17.54 -5.29 -10.52
CA GLY A 224 -18.51 -5.96 -11.38
C GLY A 224 -19.87 -5.29 -11.27
N ALA A 225 -20.96 -6.06 -11.13
CA ALA A 225 -22.30 -5.50 -10.89
C ALA A 225 -22.43 -4.65 -9.59
N ARG A 226 -21.39 -4.62 -8.76
CA ARG A 226 -21.30 -3.86 -7.50
C ARG A 226 -20.22 -2.77 -7.54
N ALA A 227 -19.70 -2.44 -8.72
CA ALA A 227 -18.72 -1.36 -8.85
C ALA A 227 -19.33 -0.03 -8.35
N PRO A 228 -18.58 0.77 -7.59
CA PRO A 228 -19.01 2.11 -7.23
C PRO A 228 -19.29 2.98 -8.46
N PRO A 229 -20.24 3.92 -8.38
CA PRO A 229 -20.53 4.84 -9.47
C PRO A 229 -19.36 5.82 -9.71
N LEU A 230 -19.31 6.38 -10.92
CA LEU A 230 -18.48 7.53 -11.24
C LEU A 230 -19.18 8.82 -10.76
N PHE A 231 -18.42 9.78 -10.28
CA PHE A 231 -18.92 11.09 -9.84
C PHE A 231 -19.26 12.01 -11.02
N THR A 232 -18.47 11.96 -12.09
CA THR A 232 -18.76 12.65 -13.36
C THR A 232 -18.33 11.78 -14.55
N PRO A 233 -18.98 11.90 -15.72
CA PRO A 233 -18.55 11.17 -16.93
C PRO A 233 -17.14 11.55 -17.43
N LEU A 234 -16.65 12.73 -17.05
CA LEU A 234 -15.36 13.28 -17.49
C LEU A 234 -14.23 13.11 -16.46
N GLN A 235 -14.46 12.39 -15.35
CA GLN A 235 -13.44 12.22 -14.32
C GLN A 235 -12.25 11.38 -14.82
N SER A 236 -11.05 11.72 -14.33
CA SER A 236 -9.79 11.05 -14.66
C SER A 236 -9.34 10.01 -13.63
N PHE A 237 -10.11 9.78 -12.57
CA PHE A 237 -9.86 8.81 -11.50
C PHE A 237 -10.99 7.79 -11.44
N PHE A 238 -10.71 6.53 -11.12
CA PHE A 238 -11.67 5.42 -11.28
C PHE A 238 -11.67 4.48 -10.07
N PRO A 239 -12.81 3.82 -9.75
CA PRO A 239 -12.92 2.98 -8.55
C PRO A 239 -12.09 1.70 -8.60
N GLN A 240 -11.54 1.33 -9.76
CA GLN A 240 -10.72 0.13 -9.92
C GLN A 240 -9.36 0.34 -9.25
N LEU A 241 -8.96 -0.59 -8.38
CA LEU A 241 -7.67 -0.49 -7.68
C LEU A 241 -6.51 -0.70 -8.67
N SER A 242 -5.53 0.20 -8.68
CA SER A 242 -4.33 0.08 -9.52
C SER A 242 -3.14 -0.55 -8.78
N VAL A 243 -2.08 -0.86 -9.53
CA VAL A 243 -0.82 -1.39 -8.99
C VAL A 243 -0.10 -0.35 -8.15
N GLU A 244 -0.17 0.90 -8.57
CA GLU A 244 0.51 2.02 -7.96
C GLU A 244 -0.14 2.35 -6.62
N VAL A 245 -1.48 2.52 -6.60
CA VAL A 245 -2.24 2.75 -5.36
C VAL A 245 -1.94 1.67 -4.34
N CYS A 246 -1.94 0.39 -4.74
CA CYS A 246 -1.69 -0.72 -3.83
C CYS A 246 -0.26 -0.71 -3.25
N LYS A 247 0.76 -0.45 -4.07
CA LYS A 247 2.14 -0.37 -3.58
C LYS A 247 2.33 0.80 -2.63
N ASP A 248 1.89 1.99 -3.02
CA ASP A 248 2.07 3.21 -2.25
C ASP A 248 1.30 3.14 -0.93
N GLU A 249 0.11 2.54 -0.93
CA GLU A 249 -0.66 2.19 0.26
C GLU A 249 0.14 1.32 1.24
N MET A 250 0.62 0.16 0.79
CA MET A 250 1.36 -0.78 1.64
C MET A 250 2.60 -0.12 2.25
N ASP A 251 3.25 0.74 1.48
CA ASP A 251 4.40 1.54 1.89
C ASP A 251 4.04 2.59 2.94
N ILE A 252 3.02 3.42 2.67
CA ILE A 252 2.55 4.47 3.59
C ILE A 252 2.11 3.86 4.92
N ASP A 253 1.29 2.81 4.90
CA ASP A 253 0.81 2.12 6.10
C ASP A 253 1.98 1.59 6.95
N THR A 254 2.96 0.96 6.29
CA THR A 254 4.16 0.44 6.95
C THR A 254 5.04 1.54 7.52
N LEU A 255 5.19 2.67 6.82
CA LEU A 255 5.94 3.82 7.32
C LEU A 255 5.25 4.47 8.52
N ILE A 256 3.94 4.73 8.44
CA ILE A 256 3.15 5.28 9.55
C ILE A 256 3.31 4.40 10.78
N TYR A 257 3.21 3.08 10.62
CA TYR A 257 3.40 2.12 11.71
C TYR A 257 4.82 2.19 12.31
N ASN A 258 5.87 2.10 11.49
CA ASN A 258 7.27 2.13 11.96
C ASN A 258 7.66 3.45 12.64
N TYR A 259 7.18 4.59 12.15
CA TYR A 259 7.42 5.87 12.80
C TYR A 259 6.65 5.98 14.12
N SER A 260 5.39 5.53 14.15
CA SER A 260 4.57 5.51 15.38
C SER A 260 5.20 4.64 16.47
N LEU A 261 5.73 3.46 16.12
CA LEU A 261 6.43 2.57 17.06
C LEU A 261 7.62 3.24 17.75
N ARG A 262 8.28 4.18 17.06
CA ARG A 262 9.45 4.90 17.55
C ARG A 262 9.09 6.23 18.21
N SER A 263 7.81 6.51 18.42
CA SER A 263 7.30 7.82 18.86
C SER A 263 7.80 8.97 17.98
N GLN A 264 7.95 8.72 16.67
CA GLN A 264 8.36 9.69 15.67
C GLN A 264 7.20 10.03 14.73
N VAL A 265 7.29 11.20 14.11
CA VAL A 265 6.34 11.67 13.09
C VAL A 265 6.91 11.38 11.71
N LEU A 266 6.11 10.77 10.83
CA LEU A 266 6.49 10.62 9.43
C LEU A 266 6.42 12.00 8.75
N VAL A 267 7.56 12.46 8.27
CA VAL A 267 7.70 13.73 7.52
C VAL A 267 8.33 13.43 6.17
N VAL A 268 7.69 13.88 5.09
CA VAL A 268 8.17 13.72 3.72
C VAL A 268 8.06 15.05 2.95
N PRO A 269 8.77 15.23 1.83
CA PRO A 269 8.59 16.42 0.99
C PRO A 269 7.14 16.56 0.51
N ALA A 270 6.62 17.78 0.49
CA ALA A 270 5.27 18.05 -0.01
C ALA A 270 5.19 18.03 -1.54
N ALA A 271 6.27 18.43 -2.23
CA ALA A 271 6.35 18.45 -3.68
C ALA A 271 7.04 17.18 -4.23
N GLY A 272 6.83 16.92 -5.52
CA GLY A 272 7.42 15.79 -6.25
C GLY A 272 6.53 14.55 -6.25
N LEU A 273 6.90 13.60 -7.13
CA LEU A 273 6.08 12.43 -7.45
C LEU A 273 5.91 11.48 -6.24
N ASP A 274 4.69 10.98 -6.04
CA ASP A 274 4.31 10.03 -4.97
C ASP A 274 5.25 8.82 -4.94
N ARG A 275 5.57 8.28 -6.13
CA ARG A 275 6.49 7.13 -6.31
C ARG A 275 7.88 7.32 -5.71
N VAL A 276 8.35 8.56 -5.52
CA VAL A 276 9.66 8.86 -4.93
C VAL A 276 9.58 9.52 -3.56
N ARG A 277 8.45 10.14 -3.23
CA ARG A 277 8.25 10.94 -2.00
C ARG A 277 8.66 10.18 -0.73
N TYR A 278 8.37 8.89 -0.69
CA TYR A 278 8.59 8.05 0.48
C TYR A 278 9.97 7.35 0.51
N ASN A 279 10.80 7.47 -0.54
CA ASN A 279 12.05 6.71 -0.64
C ASN A 279 13.03 6.98 0.49
N GLU A 280 13.20 8.23 0.89
CA GLU A 280 14.08 8.57 2.00
C GLU A 280 13.54 8.03 3.34
N ALA A 281 12.23 8.12 3.56
CA ALA A 281 11.60 7.54 4.75
C ALA A 281 11.74 6.01 4.80
N LYS A 282 11.58 5.32 3.67
CA LYS A 282 11.82 3.87 3.52
C LYS A 282 13.27 3.52 3.84
N LYS A 283 14.22 4.31 3.32
CA LYS A 283 15.65 4.14 3.59
C LYS A 283 15.96 4.29 5.08
N GLN A 284 15.43 5.33 5.73
CA GLN A 284 15.59 5.54 7.16
C GLN A 284 15.01 4.39 8.00
N CYS A 285 13.83 3.88 7.65
CA CYS A 285 13.28 2.68 8.29
C CYS A 285 14.19 1.47 8.09
N SER A 286 14.69 1.25 6.88
CA SER A 286 15.57 0.12 6.56
C SER A 286 16.91 0.21 7.31
N SER A 287 17.51 1.40 7.36
CA SER A 287 18.73 1.66 8.13
C SER A 287 18.52 1.49 9.64
N TRP A 288 17.37 1.91 10.16
CA TRP A 288 17.01 1.71 11.56
C TRP A 288 16.84 0.22 11.89
N ILE A 289 16.12 -0.53 11.06
CA ILE A 289 15.97 -1.99 11.22
C ILE A 289 17.34 -2.68 11.12
N ALA A 290 18.23 -2.23 10.23
CA ALA A 290 19.58 -2.78 10.11
C ALA A 290 20.44 -2.49 11.35
N ALA A 291 20.31 -1.31 11.95
CA ALA A 291 21.08 -0.90 13.13
C ALA A 291 20.54 -1.53 14.42
N GLU A 292 19.25 -1.35 14.70
CA GLU A 292 18.61 -1.81 15.94
C GLU A 292 18.19 -3.28 15.87
N GLY A 293 18.00 -3.80 14.67
CA GLY A 293 17.37 -5.10 14.44
C GLY A 293 15.85 -5.04 14.43
N THR A 294 15.23 -6.21 14.29
CA THR A 294 13.80 -6.37 14.53
C THR A 294 13.52 -6.51 16.02
N ALA A 295 12.26 -6.43 16.44
CA ALA A 295 11.83 -6.79 17.80
C ALA A 295 12.26 -8.22 18.21
N HIS A 296 12.67 -9.04 17.25
CA HIS A 296 13.09 -10.41 17.44
C HIS A 296 14.60 -10.64 17.31
N LYS A 297 15.42 -9.59 17.15
CA LYS A 297 16.89 -9.71 17.05
C LYS A 297 17.48 -10.53 18.21
N ASN A 298 17.00 -10.30 19.43
CA ASN A 298 17.45 -11.00 20.65
C ASN A 298 16.62 -12.25 20.97
N HIS A 299 15.88 -12.81 20.00
CA HIS A 299 15.05 -13.98 20.23
C HIS A 299 15.88 -15.17 20.74
N SER A 300 15.50 -15.68 21.91
CA SER A 300 16.07 -16.85 22.56
C SER A 300 14.92 -17.75 23.01
N CYS A 301 14.93 -19.00 22.57
CA CYS A 301 13.98 -20.02 23.00
C CYS A 301 14.69 -21.38 23.07
N GLY A 302 14.06 -22.38 23.70
CA GLY A 302 14.65 -23.71 23.88
C GLY A 302 14.97 -24.47 22.58
N LEU A 303 14.39 -24.04 21.45
CA LEU A 303 14.73 -24.59 20.13
C LEU A 303 15.94 -23.90 19.49
N CYS A 304 16.17 -22.64 19.85
CA CYS A 304 17.09 -21.73 19.16
C CYS A 304 18.39 -21.49 19.96
N THR A 305 18.38 -21.80 21.26
CA THR A 305 19.51 -21.59 22.16
C THR A 305 19.71 -22.79 23.08
N CYS A 306 20.95 -23.26 23.16
CA CYS A 306 21.38 -24.30 24.10
C CYS A 306 22.41 -23.70 25.07
N ILE A 307 22.20 -23.91 26.36
CA ILE A 307 23.14 -23.50 27.42
C ILE A 307 23.83 -24.77 27.90
N THR A 308 25.15 -24.84 27.72
CA THR A 308 25.98 -25.94 28.16
C THR A 308 26.83 -25.51 29.34
N TYR A 309 26.92 -26.35 30.37
CA TYR A 309 27.80 -26.14 31.51
C TYR A 309 29.06 -26.98 31.33
N SER A 310 30.21 -26.38 31.60
CA SER A 310 31.50 -27.07 31.56
C SER A 310 32.04 -27.20 32.98
N GLU A 311 32.18 -28.43 33.45
CA GLU A 311 32.66 -28.74 34.81
C GLU A 311 34.13 -28.36 35.01
N ASP A 312 34.95 -28.46 33.96
CA ASP A 312 36.41 -28.24 34.00
C ASP A 312 36.82 -26.80 34.34
N ASN A 313 35.97 -25.84 34.03
CA ASN A 313 36.22 -24.40 34.14
C ASN A 313 35.08 -23.65 34.84
N GLY A 314 34.07 -24.38 35.36
CA GLY A 314 32.96 -23.82 36.15
C GLY A 314 32.11 -22.78 35.41
N SER A 315 32.13 -22.80 34.08
CA SER A 315 31.53 -21.75 33.25
C SER A 315 30.39 -22.27 32.39
N HIS A 316 29.35 -21.44 32.21
CA HIS A 316 28.32 -21.67 31.22
C HIS A 316 28.75 -21.11 29.86
N SER A 317 28.49 -21.88 28.80
CA SER A 317 28.59 -21.41 27.41
C SER A 317 27.21 -21.45 26.76
N VAL A 318 26.97 -20.51 25.87
CA VAL A 318 25.70 -20.37 25.16
C VAL A 318 25.95 -20.60 23.68
N VAL A 319 25.25 -21.57 23.11
CA VAL A 319 25.24 -21.82 21.67
C VAL A 319 23.89 -21.37 21.12
N ARG A 320 23.91 -20.38 20.23
CA ARG A 320 22.75 -19.93 19.48
C ARG A 320 22.88 -20.39 18.04
N ALA A 321 21.93 -21.20 17.58
CA ALA A 321 21.90 -21.64 16.19
C ALA A 321 21.19 -20.60 15.32
N VAL A 322 21.75 -20.32 14.14
CA VAL A 322 21.19 -19.43 13.14
C VAL A 322 21.36 -20.08 11.77
N VAL A 323 20.30 -20.10 10.98
CA VAL A 323 20.28 -20.56 9.59
C VAL A 323 20.31 -19.34 8.69
N THR A 324 21.17 -19.34 7.67
CA THR A 324 21.19 -18.28 6.67
C THR A 324 20.58 -18.78 5.38
N ASP A 325 19.59 -18.08 4.86
CA ASP A 325 18.92 -18.41 3.59
C ASP A 325 18.94 -17.21 2.64
N GLY A 326 19.26 -17.47 1.38
CA GLY A 326 19.43 -16.45 0.37
C GLY A 326 18.13 -16.25 -0.40
N LEU A 327 17.50 -15.08 -0.24
CA LEU A 327 16.50 -14.64 -1.19
C LEU A 327 17.24 -14.20 -2.45
N THR A 328 16.95 -14.80 -3.61
CA THR A 328 17.55 -14.48 -4.92
C THR A 328 17.09 -13.11 -5.47
N ILE A 329 17.03 -12.11 -4.61
CA ILE A 329 16.71 -10.72 -4.89
C ILE A 329 18.03 -9.94 -4.98
N GLY A 330 18.50 -9.68 -6.20
CA GLY A 330 19.57 -8.73 -6.49
C GLY A 330 19.07 -7.28 -6.69
N HIS A 331 19.74 -6.30 -6.09
CA HIS A 331 19.43 -4.88 -6.28
C HIS A 331 20.35 -4.27 -7.32
N TRP A 332 19.88 -3.27 -8.06
CA TRP A 332 20.77 -2.50 -8.94
C TRP A 332 21.87 -1.85 -8.12
N ARG A 333 23.11 -2.03 -8.56
CA ARG A 333 24.27 -1.38 -7.94
C ARG A 333 25.12 -0.67 -8.98
N CYS A 334 26.05 0.15 -8.50
CA CYS A 334 27.05 0.78 -9.34
C CYS A 334 27.81 -0.29 -10.16
N SER A 335 27.81 -0.14 -11.48
CA SER A 335 28.39 -1.09 -12.43
C SER A 335 29.88 -0.90 -12.66
N ALA A 336 30.53 -0.01 -11.89
CA ALA A 336 31.98 0.15 -11.95
C ALA A 336 32.65 -1.19 -11.64
N SER A 337 33.43 -1.71 -12.60
CA SER A 337 34.19 -2.94 -12.40
C SER A 337 35.36 -2.71 -11.45
N ALA A 338 35.90 -3.80 -10.90
CA ALA A 338 37.11 -3.77 -10.09
C ALA A 338 38.24 -3.01 -10.81
N SER A 339 38.46 -3.26 -12.10
CA SER A 339 39.49 -2.58 -12.90
C SER A 339 39.25 -1.07 -13.03
N GLN A 340 38.00 -0.64 -13.20
CA GLN A 340 37.65 0.79 -13.24
C GLN A 340 37.83 1.46 -11.87
N LEU A 341 37.45 0.77 -10.78
CA LEU A 341 37.63 1.27 -9.42
C LEU A 341 39.11 1.37 -9.04
N GLU A 342 39.93 0.39 -9.43
CA GLU A 342 41.39 0.42 -9.25
C GLU A 342 42.05 1.56 -10.03
N MET A 343 41.59 1.81 -11.27
CA MET A 343 42.06 2.93 -12.08
C MET A 343 41.77 4.28 -11.39
N LEU A 344 40.53 4.49 -10.95
CA LEU A 344 40.15 5.70 -10.23
C LEU A 344 40.91 5.86 -8.90
N ALA A 345 41.07 4.76 -8.14
CA ALA A 345 41.80 4.80 -6.88
C ALA A 345 43.27 5.23 -7.08
N LYS A 346 43.93 4.74 -8.13
CA LYS A 346 45.29 5.18 -8.50
C LYS A 346 45.34 6.67 -8.87
N GLU A 347 44.37 7.13 -9.66
CA GLU A 347 44.29 8.54 -10.09
C GLU A 347 44.12 9.50 -8.89
N PHE A 348 43.31 9.12 -7.91
CA PHE A 348 43.06 9.93 -6.71
C PHE A 348 43.98 9.61 -5.52
N SER A 349 45.03 8.79 -5.70
CA SER A 349 45.95 8.37 -4.62
C SER A 349 45.24 7.78 -3.40
N HIS A 350 44.19 7.00 -3.63
CA HIS A 350 43.45 6.26 -2.61
C HIS A 350 43.71 4.75 -2.72
N PRO A 351 43.58 3.99 -1.62
CA PRO A 351 43.60 2.54 -1.71
C PRO A 351 42.44 2.05 -2.57
N ALA A 352 42.71 1.06 -3.43
CA ALA A 352 41.66 0.42 -4.21
C ALA A 352 40.61 -0.19 -3.26
N PRO A 353 39.31 -0.02 -3.56
CA PRO A 353 38.26 -0.57 -2.70
C PRO A 353 38.32 -2.09 -2.69
N ASP A 354 38.14 -2.69 -1.51
CA ASP A 354 38.00 -4.15 -1.36
C ASP A 354 36.60 -4.59 -1.84
N GLY A 355 36.49 -4.80 -3.15
CA GLY A 355 35.30 -5.28 -3.80
C GLY A 355 34.46 -4.20 -4.50
N PRO A 356 33.16 -4.49 -4.76
CA PRO A 356 32.31 -3.61 -5.53
C PRO A 356 31.96 -2.31 -4.81
N CYS A 357 31.58 -1.28 -5.55
CA CYS A 357 31.03 -0.07 -4.98
C CYS A 357 29.68 -0.35 -4.26
N TRP A 358 29.58 0.04 -2.98
CA TRP A 358 28.38 -0.11 -2.16
C TRP A 358 27.46 1.11 -2.20
N ARG A 359 27.86 2.19 -2.89
CA ARG A 359 27.01 3.38 -3.00
C ARG A 359 25.77 3.05 -3.82
N THR A 360 24.60 3.38 -3.26
CA THR A 360 23.32 3.25 -3.95
C THR A 360 23.30 4.11 -5.19
N LEU A 361 22.60 3.63 -6.23
CA LEU A 361 22.33 4.43 -7.41
C LEU A 361 21.30 5.52 -7.07
N TYR A 362 21.39 6.66 -7.75
CA TYR A 362 20.39 7.72 -7.62
C TYR A 362 19.04 7.27 -8.18
N THR A 363 19.06 6.59 -9.33
CA THR A 363 17.90 5.87 -9.86
C THR A 363 18.31 4.48 -10.32
N VAL A 364 17.34 3.58 -10.43
CA VAL A 364 17.51 2.29 -11.09
C VAL A 364 17.86 2.40 -12.57
N ARG A 365 17.93 3.60 -13.18
CA ARG A 365 18.42 3.79 -14.56
C ARG A 365 19.91 4.06 -14.63
N ASN A 366 20.50 4.62 -13.58
CA ASN A 366 21.90 5.00 -13.60
C ASN A 366 22.78 3.74 -13.65
N GLN A 367 23.79 3.73 -14.52
CA GLN A 367 24.78 2.65 -14.58
C GLN A 367 25.80 2.78 -13.43
N TYR A 368 26.15 4.02 -13.09
CA TYR A 368 27.11 4.36 -12.05
C TYR A 368 26.41 5.15 -10.92
N CYS A 369 26.95 5.08 -9.71
CA CYS A 369 26.45 5.93 -8.62
C CYS A 369 26.82 7.40 -8.90
N SER A 370 26.17 8.34 -8.22
CA SER A 370 26.41 9.78 -8.39
C SER A 370 27.87 10.18 -8.21
N PHE A 371 28.64 9.41 -7.44
CA PHE A 371 30.07 9.62 -7.25
C PHE A 371 30.92 9.13 -8.44
N HIS A 372 30.62 7.96 -9.02
CA HIS A 372 31.45 7.40 -10.10
C HIS A 372 31.01 7.86 -11.49
N GLN A 373 29.78 8.34 -11.64
CA GLN A 373 29.27 8.75 -12.94
C GLN A 373 30.12 9.83 -13.64
N PRO A 374 30.54 10.92 -12.97
CA PRO A 374 31.35 11.97 -13.61
C PRO A 374 32.69 11.47 -14.17
N PHE A 375 33.25 10.40 -13.59
CA PHE A 375 34.56 9.87 -13.98
C PHE A 375 34.49 8.75 -15.03
N LEU A 376 33.33 8.08 -15.13
CA LEU A 376 33.16 6.90 -15.99
C LEU A 376 32.27 7.15 -17.22
N GLU A 377 31.67 8.34 -17.35
CA GLU A 377 30.81 8.70 -18.48
C GLU A 377 31.52 8.66 -19.85
N GLY A 378 32.83 8.98 -19.88
CA GLY A 378 33.67 8.89 -21.08
C GLY A 378 34.43 7.55 -21.24
N ILE A 379 34.20 6.58 -20.37
CA ILE A 379 34.87 5.28 -20.38
C ILE A 379 33.98 4.24 -21.04
N CYS A 380 34.59 3.31 -21.77
CA CYS A 380 33.90 2.20 -22.42
C CYS A 380 33.01 1.42 -21.43
N GLN A 381 31.72 1.32 -21.73
CA GLN A 381 30.73 0.66 -20.87
C GLN A 381 30.84 -0.87 -20.87
N ALA A 382 31.50 -1.45 -21.87
CA ALA A 382 31.75 -2.89 -21.92
C ALA A 382 32.67 -3.30 -20.77
N GLN A 383 32.15 -4.02 -19.79
CA GLN A 383 32.90 -4.43 -18.61
C GLN A 383 33.82 -5.62 -18.91
N PRO A 384 35.06 -5.66 -18.37
CA PRO A 384 35.67 -4.73 -17.41
C PRO A 384 36.62 -3.68 -18.06
N CYS A 385 36.25 -3.10 -19.20
CA CYS A 385 37.14 -2.20 -19.95
C CYS A 385 37.38 -0.85 -19.23
N THR A 386 38.61 -0.35 -19.33
CA THR A 386 39.05 0.97 -18.83
C THR A 386 39.43 1.95 -19.94
N GLN A 387 39.27 1.56 -21.21
CA GLN A 387 39.61 2.41 -22.36
C GLN A 387 38.54 3.51 -22.56
N PRO A 388 38.91 4.69 -23.08
CA PRO A 388 37.94 5.72 -23.43
C PRO A 388 36.95 5.22 -24.49
N ALA A 389 35.70 5.63 -24.37
CA ALA A 389 34.70 5.40 -25.39
C ALA A 389 35.00 6.24 -26.65
N LEU A 390 34.57 5.77 -27.81
CA LEU A 390 34.60 6.58 -29.03
C LEU A 390 33.61 7.75 -28.92
N GLU A 391 33.89 8.84 -29.64
CA GLU A 391 33.03 10.01 -29.66
C GLU A 391 31.58 9.64 -30.07
N ASN A 392 30.61 10.07 -29.28
CA ASN A 392 29.18 9.73 -29.41
C ASN A 392 28.84 8.22 -29.35
N GLN A 393 29.73 7.37 -28.82
CA GLN A 393 29.46 5.95 -28.60
C GLN A 393 29.62 5.55 -27.13
N LYS A 394 29.01 4.41 -26.77
CA LYS A 394 29.09 3.85 -25.41
C LYS A 394 30.31 2.91 -25.21
N THR A 395 31.05 2.61 -26.27
CA THR A 395 32.15 1.63 -26.27
C THR A 395 33.42 2.18 -26.92
N CYS A 396 34.57 1.60 -26.58
CA CYS A 396 35.83 1.85 -27.28
C CYS A 396 35.83 1.18 -28.67
N GLY A 397 36.89 1.42 -29.45
CA GLY A 397 37.04 0.87 -30.81
C GLY A 397 37.33 -0.63 -30.91
N LEU A 398 37.20 -1.39 -29.82
CA LEU A 398 37.40 -2.84 -29.87
C LEU A 398 36.18 -3.53 -30.50
N GLN A 399 36.39 -4.33 -31.55
CA GLN A 399 35.30 -4.95 -32.31
C GLN A 399 34.34 -5.77 -31.42
N SER A 400 34.88 -6.52 -30.45
CA SER A 400 34.06 -7.31 -29.52
C SER A 400 33.13 -6.46 -28.64
N HIS A 401 33.47 -5.20 -28.36
CA HIS A 401 32.63 -4.27 -27.59
C HIS A 401 31.56 -3.63 -28.48
N LEU A 402 31.92 -3.27 -29.71
CA LEU A 402 30.99 -2.76 -30.72
C LEU A 402 29.90 -3.79 -31.04
N ASP A 403 30.29 -5.05 -31.23
CA ASP A 403 29.37 -6.15 -31.49
C ASP A 403 28.40 -6.36 -30.31
N ALA A 404 28.91 -6.32 -29.08
CA ALA A 404 28.10 -6.43 -27.87
C ALA A 404 27.12 -5.25 -27.72
N ALA A 405 27.54 -4.02 -28.05
CA ALA A 405 26.66 -2.84 -28.03
C ALA A 405 25.54 -2.95 -29.07
N LYS A 406 25.84 -3.45 -30.28
CA LYS A 406 24.85 -3.67 -31.32
C LYS A 406 23.81 -4.72 -30.92
N THR A 407 24.26 -5.86 -30.37
CA THR A 407 23.36 -6.90 -29.84
C THR A 407 22.46 -6.33 -28.73
N PHE A 408 23.00 -5.52 -27.84
CA PHE A 408 22.23 -4.87 -26.78
C PHE A 408 21.18 -3.90 -27.34
N ALA A 409 21.55 -3.03 -28.29
CA ALA A 409 20.64 -2.08 -28.92
C ALA A 409 19.48 -2.76 -29.67
N THR A 410 19.74 -3.90 -30.35
CA THR A 410 18.70 -4.67 -31.01
C THR A 410 17.68 -5.24 -30.02
N ARG A 411 18.14 -5.73 -28.85
CA ARG A 411 17.24 -6.20 -27.77
C ARG A 411 16.35 -5.07 -27.22
N VAL A 412 16.87 -3.84 -27.14
CA VAL A 412 16.12 -2.65 -26.69
C VAL A 412 15.04 -2.26 -27.70
N ASN A 413 15.37 -2.22 -29.00
CA ASN A 413 14.44 -1.73 -30.03
C ASN A 413 13.34 -2.73 -30.41
N SER A 414 13.50 -4.04 -30.17
CA SER A 414 12.52 -5.05 -30.55
C SER A 414 11.32 -5.18 -29.60
N ASN A 415 11.42 -4.66 -28.38
CA ASN A 415 10.39 -4.83 -27.34
C ASN A 415 9.42 -3.64 -27.19
N PHE A 416 9.67 -2.53 -27.91
CA PHE A 416 8.83 -1.33 -27.89
C PHE A 416 7.66 -1.42 -28.89
N GLN A 417 6.76 -2.38 -28.70
CA GLN A 417 5.37 -2.17 -29.11
C GLN A 417 4.52 -2.16 -27.85
N LEU A 418 3.91 -1.01 -27.58
CA LEU A 418 2.92 -0.72 -26.52
C LEU A 418 1.91 -1.86 -26.23
N HIS A 419 1.74 -2.78 -27.17
CA HIS A 419 1.02 -4.03 -27.00
C HIS A 419 1.48 -4.90 -25.81
N SER A 420 2.74 -4.88 -25.36
CA SER A 420 3.18 -5.77 -24.27
C SER A 420 2.72 -5.31 -22.87
N MET A 421 2.49 -4.01 -22.67
CA MET A 421 1.81 -3.47 -21.49
C MET A 421 0.29 -3.66 -21.56
N LEU A 422 -0.29 -3.61 -22.77
CA LEU A 422 -1.73 -3.72 -23.00
C LEU A 422 -2.24 -5.17 -23.09
N ASN A 423 -1.39 -6.15 -23.40
CA ASN A 423 -1.78 -7.54 -23.64
C ASN A 423 -1.03 -8.56 -22.76
N ARG A 424 -1.03 -8.39 -21.44
CA ARG A 424 -1.15 -9.62 -20.63
C ARG A 424 -2.55 -10.16 -20.90
N PRO A 425 -2.73 -11.40 -21.35
CA PRO A 425 -4.06 -11.97 -21.51
C PRO A 425 -4.85 -11.81 -20.19
N GLY A 426 -5.84 -10.91 -20.18
CA GLY A 426 -6.71 -10.64 -19.03
C GLY A 426 -6.54 -9.33 -18.26
N SER A 427 -5.58 -8.43 -18.57
CA SER A 427 -5.44 -7.15 -17.83
C SER A 427 -6.10 -5.95 -18.53
N HIS A 428 -7.37 -5.69 -18.22
CA HIS A 428 -8.06 -4.42 -18.49
C HIS A 428 -7.92 -3.45 -17.29
N LEU A 429 -6.69 -3.20 -16.82
CA LEU A 429 -6.46 -2.29 -15.69
C LEU A 429 -6.04 -0.92 -16.22
N ASN A 430 -6.81 0.12 -15.89
CA ASN A 430 -6.43 1.51 -16.15
C ASN A 430 -5.21 1.89 -15.31
N LEU A 431 -4.28 2.69 -15.86
CA LEU A 431 -3.25 3.35 -15.05
C LEU A 431 -3.94 4.35 -14.11
N ASP A 432 -3.53 4.37 -12.84
CA ASP A 432 -3.93 5.45 -11.94
C ASP A 432 -3.10 6.68 -12.25
N LEU A 433 -3.74 7.75 -12.73
CA LEU A 433 -3.07 9.03 -13.01
C LEU A 433 -2.96 9.92 -11.77
N SER A 434 -3.64 9.58 -10.67
CA SER A 434 -3.65 10.38 -9.44
C SER A 434 -2.29 10.49 -8.76
N VAL A 435 -1.43 9.49 -8.94
CA VAL A 435 -0.02 9.48 -8.47
C VAL A 435 0.82 10.63 -9.04
N HIS A 436 0.32 11.26 -10.11
CA HIS A 436 0.98 12.36 -10.82
C HIS A 436 0.20 13.66 -10.67
N LEU A 437 -0.88 13.68 -9.89
CA LEU A 437 -1.67 14.89 -9.69
C LEU A 437 -1.11 15.74 -8.55
N GLU A 438 -1.13 17.06 -8.73
CA GLU A 438 -0.97 18.00 -7.63
C GLU A 438 -2.15 17.92 -6.65
N ASP A 439 -1.88 17.83 -5.33
CA ASP A 439 -2.91 17.70 -4.29
C ASP A 439 -3.92 18.87 -4.24
N GLU A 440 -3.50 20.07 -4.67
CA GLU A 440 -4.34 21.29 -4.64
C GLU A 440 -5.10 21.55 -5.95
N SER A 441 -4.50 21.24 -7.10
CA SER A 441 -5.04 21.57 -8.43
C SER A 441 -5.64 20.37 -9.15
N GLY A 442 -5.21 19.14 -8.84
CA GLY A 442 -5.65 17.92 -9.53
C GLY A 442 -5.11 17.81 -10.97
N GLU A 443 -4.01 18.50 -11.31
CA GLU A 443 -3.38 18.49 -12.64
C GLU A 443 -2.13 17.58 -12.69
N VAL A 444 -1.86 16.94 -13.86
CA VAL A 444 -0.82 15.89 -14.04
C VAL A 444 0.58 16.48 -14.30
N GLU A 445 1.60 15.99 -13.59
CA GLU A 445 3.03 16.33 -13.75
C GLU A 445 3.83 15.28 -14.56
N ASP A 446 4.61 15.74 -15.57
CA ASP A 446 5.75 15.07 -16.25
C ASP A 446 5.59 13.60 -16.73
N TRP A 447 4.97 13.42 -17.91
CA TRP A 447 4.70 12.15 -18.59
C TRP A 447 5.93 11.40 -19.13
N GLU A 448 6.98 12.10 -19.54
CA GLU A 448 8.12 11.52 -20.27
C GLU A 448 9.07 10.76 -19.33
N SER A 449 9.23 11.28 -18.11
CA SER A 449 10.03 10.68 -17.05
C SER A 449 9.45 9.39 -16.47
N LEU A 450 8.22 9.01 -16.81
CA LEU A 450 7.57 7.78 -16.32
C LEU A 450 7.81 6.60 -17.25
N GLN A 451 7.68 6.84 -18.56
CA GLN A 451 7.83 5.83 -19.61
C GLN A 451 9.22 5.19 -19.62
N GLN A 452 10.27 5.97 -19.36
CA GLN A 452 11.64 5.47 -19.38
C GLN A 452 12.02 4.57 -18.18
N ALA A 453 11.21 4.47 -17.11
CA ALA A 453 11.57 3.72 -15.88
C ALA A 453 11.06 2.29 -15.93
N ASP A 454 9.83 2.11 -16.39
CA ASP A 454 9.11 0.83 -16.41
C ASP A 454 9.76 -0.20 -17.34
N GLU A 455 10.31 0.25 -18.48
CA GLU A 455 10.97 -0.60 -19.49
C GLU A 455 12.33 -1.17 -19.02
N LEU A 456 13.10 -0.40 -18.24
CA LEU A 456 14.41 -0.83 -17.75
C LEU A 456 14.31 -1.92 -16.66
N ASP A 457 13.22 -1.93 -15.90
CA ASP A 457 13.02 -2.89 -14.81
C ASP A 457 12.60 -4.29 -15.32
N ARG A 458 11.86 -4.40 -16.44
CA ARG A 458 11.39 -5.68 -17.00
C ARG A 458 12.46 -6.49 -17.74
N ALA A 459 13.39 -5.84 -18.43
CA ALA A 459 14.38 -6.50 -19.28
C ALA A 459 15.40 -7.35 -18.49
N GLU A 460 15.57 -7.07 -17.20
CA GLU A 460 16.58 -7.70 -16.37
C GLU A 460 15.97 -8.72 -15.39
N GLU A 461 14.64 -8.87 -15.34
CA GLU A 461 13.94 -9.98 -14.68
C GLU A 461 14.08 -11.30 -15.46
N SER A 462 14.14 -11.27 -16.80
CA SER A 462 14.34 -12.47 -17.65
C SER A 462 15.75 -13.05 -17.60
N ILE A 463 16.75 -12.23 -17.26
CA ILE A 463 18.13 -12.71 -17.03
C ILE A 463 18.19 -13.57 -15.76
N ARG A 464 17.30 -13.34 -14.80
CA ARG A 464 17.24 -14.06 -13.51
C ARG A 464 16.56 -15.41 -13.60
N SER A 465 15.69 -15.64 -14.58
CA SER A 465 15.05 -16.93 -14.82
C SER A 465 15.99 -17.98 -15.42
N GLY A 466 17.28 -17.66 -15.58
CA GLY A 466 18.33 -18.64 -15.89
C GLY A 466 18.46 -18.99 -17.38
N GLU A 467 17.93 -18.16 -18.28
CA GLU A 467 17.91 -18.43 -19.72
C GLU A 467 19.27 -18.20 -20.43
N GLU A 468 20.25 -17.49 -19.83
CA GLU A 468 21.58 -17.31 -20.41
C GLU A 468 22.71 -17.57 -19.39
N ARG A 469 23.54 -18.60 -19.64
CA ARG A 469 24.79 -18.85 -18.87
C ARG A 469 25.88 -17.83 -19.22
N PRO A 470 26.71 -17.37 -18.26
CA PRO A 470 27.74 -16.39 -18.55
C PRO A 470 28.94 -17.05 -19.25
N SER A 471 29.04 -16.84 -20.57
CA SER A 471 30.32 -16.98 -21.27
C SER A 471 31.15 -15.70 -21.12
N LYS A 472 32.48 -15.78 -21.26
CA LYS A 472 33.50 -14.70 -21.17
C LYS A 472 33.33 -13.57 -22.21
N LYS A 473 32.10 -13.13 -22.47
CA LYS A 473 31.78 -12.06 -23.41
C LYS A 473 31.72 -10.72 -22.67
N PRO A 474 32.26 -9.65 -23.26
CA PRO A 474 32.11 -8.31 -22.72
C PRO A 474 30.62 -8.00 -22.56
N THR A 475 30.25 -7.54 -21.37
CA THR A 475 28.86 -7.25 -21.00
C THR A 475 28.70 -5.74 -20.87
N LEU A 476 27.67 -5.21 -21.53
CA LEU A 476 27.21 -3.82 -21.34
C LEU A 476 26.05 -3.73 -20.33
N ALA A 477 25.58 -4.88 -19.82
CA ALA A 477 24.53 -4.93 -18.81
C ALA A 477 25.02 -4.36 -17.48
N ARG A 478 24.04 -3.94 -16.66
CA ARG A 478 24.29 -3.30 -15.39
C ARG A 478 24.56 -4.34 -14.31
N ALA A 479 25.29 -3.96 -13.28
CA ALA A 479 25.61 -4.85 -12.17
C ALA A 479 24.47 -4.90 -11.14
N ARG A 480 24.22 -6.09 -10.59
CA ARG A 480 23.33 -6.30 -9.43
C ARG A 480 24.11 -6.76 -8.21
N THR A 481 23.51 -6.61 -7.03
CA THR A 481 23.94 -7.35 -5.85
C THR A 481 23.67 -8.84 -6.05
N HIS A 482 24.41 -9.69 -5.35
CA HIS A 482 24.32 -11.13 -5.45
C HIS A 482 22.93 -11.61 -5.03
N ASN A 483 22.54 -11.32 -3.79
CA ASN A 483 21.27 -11.71 -3.20
C ASN A 483 20.99 -10.88 -1.93
N ASP A 484 19.81 -11.06 -1.35
CA ASP A 484 19.53 -10.63 0.02
C ASP A 484 19.53 -11.86 0.92
N GLN A 485 20.43 -11.89 1.90
CA GLN A 485 20.51 -12.97 2.88
C GLN A 485 19.58 -12.67 4.06
N LEU A 486 18.79 -13.65 4.46
CA LEU A 486 18.10 -13.68 5.75
C LEU A 486 18.90 -14.51 6.75
N ALA A 487 18.96 -14.04 7.99
CA ALA A 487 19.39 -14.81 9.15
C ALA A 487 18.15 -15.20 9.96
N VAL A 488 17.89 -16.49 10.08
CA VAL A 488 16.66 -17.07 10.65
C VAL A 488 17.03 -18.01 11.77
N ALA A 489 16.38 -17.86 12.93
CA ALA A 489 16.52 -18.79 14.03
C ALA A 489 15.84 -20.14 13.68
N PRO A 490 16.29 -21.28 14.23
CA PRO A 490 15.68 -22.61 13.99
C PRO A 490 14.15 -22.70 14.19
N CYS A 491 13.62 -21.81 15.03
CA CYS A 491 12.22 -21.63 15.38
C CYS A 491 11.43 -20.83 14.33
N GLY A 492 12.04 -20.45 13.20
CA GLY A 492 11.42 -19.72 12.09
C GLY A 492 11.42 -18.19 12.25
N VAL A 493 12.04 -17.67 13.30
CA VAL A 493 12.08 -16.23 13.60
C VAL A 493 13.19 -15.56 12.78
N ILE A 494 12.83 -14.55 11.97
CA ILE A 494 13.81 -13.76 11.22
C ILE A 494 14.53 -12.81 12.18
N LEU A 495 15.84 -12.99 12.30
CA LEU A 495 16.72 -12.24 13.20
C LEU A 495 17.31 -11.00 12.52
N ALA A 496 17.75 -11.15 11.26
CA ALA A 496 18.34 -10.08 10.47
C ALA A 496 18.22 -10.33 8.97
N ARG A 497 18.48 -9.28 8.19
CA ARG A 497 18.59 -9.31 6.73
C ARG A 497 19.81 -8.49 6.30
N GLN A 498 20.55 -8.97 5.31
CA GLN A 498 21.67 -8.25 4.73
C GLN A 498 21.75 -8.45 3.21
N THR A 499 21.99 -7.38 2.47
CA THR A 499 22.27 -7.47 1.04
C THR A 499 23.72 -7.88 0.79
N MET A 500 23.93 -8.98 0.08
CA MET A 500 25.25 -9.47 -0.32
C MET A 500 25.59 -8.93 -1.72
N PHE A 501 26.75 -8.30 -1.87
CA PHE A 501 27.10 -7.61 -3.12
C PHE A 501 27.85 -8.49 -4.13
N ASN A 502 28.62 -9.47 -3.67
CA ASN A 502 29.56 -10.21 -4.52
C ASN A 502 29.43 -11.73 -4.40
N SER A 503 29.31 -12.25 -3.17
CA SER A 503 29.14 -13.67 -2.90
C SER A 503 28.59 -13.92 -1.51
N GLU A 504 28.04 -15.11 -1.27
CA GLU A 504 27.61 -15.64 0.03
C GLU A 504 28.75 -16.38 0.75
N SER A 505 30.00 -15.91 0.63
CA SER A 505 31.13 -16.62 1.23
C SER A 505 31.00 -16.68 2.77
N PRO A 506 31.51 -17.74 3.43
CA PRO A 506 31.46 -17.86 4.89
C PRO A 506 32.05 -16.65 5.63
N SER A 507 33.05 -15.97 5.06
CA SER A 507 33.60 -14.73 5.60
C SER A 507 32.63 -13.56 5.53
N ALA A 508 31.91 -13.39 4.41
CA ALA A 508 30.87 -12.36 4.28
C ALA A 508 29.68 -12.63 5.21
N VAL A 509 29.28 -13.90 5.34
CA VAL A 509 28.22 -14.33 6.26
C VAL A 509 28.63 -14.16 7.73
N LYS A 510 29.90 -14.39 8.08
CA LYS A 510 30.40 -14.17 9.45
C LYS A 510 30.25 -12.72 9.89
N VAL A 511 30.54 -11.76 9.01
CA VAL A 511 30.33 -10.32 9.29
C VAL A 511 28.85 -10.03 9.54
N THR A 512 27.97 -10.63 8.73
CA THR A 512 26.51 -10.51 8.88
C THR A 512 26.02 -11.02 10.23
N LEU A 513 26.51 -12.19 10.66
CA LEU A 513 26.14 -12.82 11.92
C LEU A 513 26.76 -12.14 13.15
N SER A 514 27.83 -11.35 12.98
CA SER A 514 28.46 -10.62 14.10
C SER A 514 27.55 -9.49 14.63
N CYS A 515 26.54 -9.10 13.86
CA CYS A 515 25.55 -8.09 14.22
C CYS A 515 24.27 -8.66 14.88
N VAL A 516 24.15 -10.00 14.98
CA VAL A 516 23.02 -10.77 15.51
C VAL A 516 23.41 -11.46 16.80
#